data_AF-A0A060BWE4-F1
#
_entry.id   AF-A0A060BWE4-F1
#
_cell.length_a   1.000
_cell.length_b   1.000
_cell.length_c   1.000
_cell.angle_alpha   90.00
_cell.angle_beta   90.00
_cell.angle_gamma   90.00
#
_symmetry.space_group_name_H-M   'P 1'
#
loop_
_entity.id
_entity.type
_entity.pdbx_description
1 polymer ?
#
loop_
_entity_poly.entity_id
_entity_poly.type
_entity_poly.pdbx_seq_one_letter_code
_entity_poly.pdbx_strand_id
1 'polypeptide(L)' 'MAVATTHDLPTLRGYWESGDLTLGKSLGLYPDEVVLRGLYQERERAKQGLLDALHRYGCLPKRCGHKASLMGMTS' A
#
# COMPACT_ATOMS: atom_id res chain seq x y z
N MET A 1 -21.08 -3.25 -7.61
CA MET A 1 -20.60 -2.03 -6.90
C MET A 1 -19.08 -2.16 -6.77
N ALA A 2 -18.32 -1.08 -7.03
CA ALA A 2 -16.86 -1.07 -6.86
C ALA A 2 -16.50 -0.04 -5.78
N VAL A 3 -15.65 -0.44 -4.83
CA VAL A 3 -15.17 0.40 -3.72
C VAL A 3 -13.66 0.23 -3.57
N ALA A 4 -12.97 1.28 -3.10
CA ALA A 4 -11.51 1.24 -2.92
C ALA A 4 -11.08 0.51 -1.64
N THR A 5 -11.88 0.61 -0.58
CA THR A 5 -11.66 -0.03 0.72
C THR A 5 -13.00 -0.18 1.47
N THR A 6 -13.00 -0.84 2.61
CA THR A 6 -14.15 -1.04 3.51
C THR A 6 -13.77 -0.68 4.95
N HIS A 7 -14.68 -0.86 5.90
CA HIS A 7 -14.42 -0.59 7.32
C HIS A 7 -13.41 -1.56 7.96
N ASP A 8 -13.20 -2.74 7.37
CA ASP A 8 -12.25 -3.75 7.87
C ASP A 8 -10.85 -3.59 7.28
N LEU A 9 -10.69 -2.73 6.27
CA LEU A 9 -9.47 -2.59 5.48
C LEU A 9 -8.81 -1.22 5.75
N PRO A 10 -7.50 -1.07 5.52
CA PRO A 10 -6.85 0.21 5.65
C PRO A 10 -7.47 1.25 4.72
N THR A 11 -7.41 2.52 5.13
CA THR A 11 -7.62 3.64 4.21
C THR A 11 -6.56 3.60 3.09
N LEU A 12 -6.78 4.31 1.98
CA LEU A 12 -5.78 4.37 0.90
C LEU A 12 -4.40 4.86 1.39
N ARG A 13 -4.37 5.83 2.31
CA ARG A 13 -3.13 6.28 2.96
C ARG A 13 -2.53 5.16 3.80
N GLY A 14 -3.32 4.54 4.67
CA GLY A 14 -2.86 3.46 5.54
C GLY A 14 -2.30 2.28 4.73
N TYR A 15 -2.93 1.94 3.61
CA TYR A 15 -2.45 0.92 2.69
C TYR A 15 -1.10 1.32 2.08
N TRP A 16 -1.00 2.54 1.55
CA TRP A 16 0.19 3.01 0.85
C TRP A 16 1.41 3.14 1.77
N GLU A 17 1.19 3.53 3.02
CA GLU A 17 2.22 3.69 4.05
C GLU A 17 2.46 2.41 4.87
N SER A 18 1.73 1.32 4.59
CA SER A 18 1.76 0.07 5.39
C SER A 18 1.43 0.30 6.88
N GLY A 19 0.58 1.27 7.17
CA GLY A 19 0.18 1.64 8.52
C GLY A 19 -0.62 0.53 9.21
N ASP A 20 -1.40 -0.25 8.47
CA ASP A 20 -2.11 -1.43 8.98
C ASP A 20 -1.15 -2.51 9.48
N LEU A 21 -0.07 -2.78 8.74
CA LEU A 21 0.94 -3.76 9.13
C LEU A 21 1.74 -3.28 10.35
N THR A 22 2.08 -1.99 10.38
CA THR A 22 2.81 -1.36 11.49
C THR A 22 1.98 -1.36 12.77
N LEU A 23 0.72 -0.93 12.67
CA LEU A 23 -0.22 -0.91 13.79
C LEU A 23 -0.53 -2.32 14.28
N GLY A 24 -0.81 -3.24 13.35
CA GLY A 24 -1.05 -4.65 13.69
C GLY A 24 0.13 -5.29 14.42
N LYS A 25 1.37 -4.97 14.03
CA LYS A 25 2.57 -5.39 14.77
C LYS A 25 2.57 -4.85 16.19
N SER A 26 2.32 -3.55 16.37
CA SER A 26 2.32 -2.91 17.69
C SER A 26 1.23 -3.46 18.63
N LEU A 27 0.14 -3.98 18.06
CA LEU A 27 -0.96 -4.62 18.78
C LEU A 27 -0.78 -6.13 18.96
N GLY A 28 0.33 -6.72 18.49
CA GLY A 28 0.61 -8.14 18.64
C GLY A 28 -0.12 -9.06 17.65
N LEU A 29 -0.72 -8.53 16.58
CA LEU A 29 -1.43 -9.31 15.56
C LEU A 29 -0.50 -10.10 14.63
N TYR A 30 0.76 -9.67 14.53
CA TYR A 30 1.78 -10.31 13.71
C TYR A 30 2.97 -10.76 14.58
N PRO A 31 2.83 -11.86 15.34
CA PRO A 31 3.89 -12.35 16.22
C PRO A 31 5.06 -12.99 15.47
N ASP A 32 4.84 -13.44 14.22
CA ASP A 32 5.88 -14.00 13.36
C ASP A 32 6.48 -12.92 12.44
N GLU A 33 7.74 -12.57 12.69
CA GLU A 33 8.47 -11.55 11.93
C GLU A 33 8.80 -11.98 10.49
N VAL A 34 8.91 -13.28 10.21
CA VAL A 34 9.15 -13.78 8.85
C VAL A 34 7.90 -13.58 8.00
N VAL A 35 6.74 -13.92 8.56
CA VAL A 35 5.44 -13.67 7.92
C VAL A 35 5.22 -12.17 7.72
N LEU A 36 5.46 -11.36 8.76
CA LEU A 36 5.27 -9.92 8.67
C LEU A 36 6.16 -9.29 7.59
N ARG A 37 7.43 -9.70 7.51
CA ARG A 37 8.34 -9.26 6.45
C ARG A 37 7.83 -9.65 5.06
N GLY A 38 7.25 -10.84 4.92
CA GLY A 38 6.57 -11.28 3.69
C GLY A 38 5.44 -10.33 3.30
N LEU A 39 4.57 -9.97 4.25
CA LEU A 39 3.46 -9.03 4.02
C LEU A 39 3.94 -7.65 3.54
N TYR A 40 5.03 -7.12 4.12
CA TYR A 40 5.63 -5.87 3.63
C TYR A 40 6.16 -5.98 2.20
N GLN A 41 6.83 -7.09 1.86
CA GLN A 41 7.34 -7.30 0.49
C GLN A 41 6.20 -7.43 -0.53
N GLU A 42 5.13 -8.13 -0.17
CA GLU A 42 3.93 -8.24 -0.99
C GLU A 42 3.24 -6.88 -1.15
N ARG A 43 3.16 -6.08 -0.08
CA ARG A 43 2.62 -4.73 -0.12
C ARG A 43 3.37 -3.84 -1.11
N GLU A 44 4.69 -3.86 -1.11
CA GLU A 44 5.47 -3.06 -2.06
C GLU A 44 5.26 -3.49 -3.52
N ARG A 45 5.15 -4.81 -3.78
CA ARG A 45 4.81 -5.33 -5.12
C ARG A 45 3.41 -4.89 -5.56
N ALA A 46 2.44 -4.97 -4.66
CA ALA A 46 1.06 -4.58 -4.94
C ALA A 46 0.93 -3.07 -5.20
N LYS A 47 1.61 -2.24 -4.39
CA LYS A 47 1.71 -0.78 -4.62
C LYS A 47 2.29 -0.44 -5.98
N GLN A 48 3.36 -1.14 -6.39
CA GLN A 48 3.96 -0.96 -7.70
C GLN A 48 3.00 -1.34 -8.83
N GLY A 49 2.34 -2.50 -8.72
CA GLY A 49 1.34 -2.93 -9.71
C GLY A 49 0.15 -1.96 -9.82
N LEU A 50 -0.32 -1.41 -8.70
CA LEU A 50 -1.36 -0.39 -8.69
C LEU A 50 -0.89 0.90 -9.38
N LEU A 51 0.32 1.38 -9.08
CA LEU A 51 0.89 2.56 -9.72
C LEU A 51 1.03 2.38 -11.24
N ASP A 52 1.51 1.22 -11.67
CA ASP A 52 1.67 0.90 -13.09
C ASP A 52 0.31 0.89 -13.81
N ALA A 53 -0.72 0.33 -13.18
CA ALA A 53 -2.08 0.35 -13.71
C ALA A 53 -2.64 1.77 -13.81
N LEU A 54 -2.45 2.59 -12.77
CA LEU A 54 -2.89 3.99 -12.76
C LEU A 54 -2.24 4.80 -13.89
N HIS A 55 -0.95 4.59 -14.15
CA HIS A 55 -0.27 5.21 -15.31
C HIS A 55 -0.81 4.68 -16.64
N ARG A 56 -0.95 3.36 -16.78
CA ARG A 56 -1.43 2.72 -18.01
C ARG A 56 -2.80 3.24 -18.45
N TYR A 57 -3.69 3.46 -17.50
CA TYR A 57 -5.05 3.94 -17.78
C TYR A 57 -5.19 5.47 -17.69
N GLY A 58 -4.09 6.21 -17.56
CA GLY A 58 -4.09 7.67 -17.56
C GLY A 58 -4.74 8.30 -16.32
N CYS A 59 -4.79 7.58 -15.21
CA CYS A 59 -5.36 8.06 -13.95
C CYS A 59 -4.41 8.98 -13.17
N LEU A 60 -3.16 9.14 -13.64
CA LEU A 60 -2.16 10.02 -13.03
C LEU A 60 -1.57 11.00 -14.07
N PRO A 61 -1.20 12.22 -13.64
CA PRO A 61 -0.39 13.11 -14.46
C PRO A 61 0.94 12.48 -14.87
N LYS A 62 1.42 12.77 -16.08
CA LYS A 62 2.71 12.28 -16.60
C LYS A 62 3.94 12.63 -15.74
N ARG A 63 3.81 13.65 -14.88
CA ARG A 63 4.87 14.07 -13.94
C ARG A 63 4.98 13.16 -12.72
N CYS A 64 4.00 12.30 -12.46
CA CYS A 64 4.06 11.37 -11.33
C CYS A 64 5.16 10.33 -11.55
N GLY A 65 5.87 9.98 -10.48
CA GLY A 65 6.89 8.95 -10.51
C GLY A 65 6.32 7.57 -10.88
N HIS A 66 7.20 6.67 -11.31
CA HIS A 66 6.86 5.30 -11.69
C HIS A 66 7.39 4.25 -10.70
N LYS A 67 8.00 4.68 -9.58
CA LYS A 67 8.51 3.79 -8.54
C LYS A 67 7.74 4.03 -7.25
N ALA A 68 6.88 3.08 -6.87
CA ALA A 68 5.99 3.24 -5.73
C ALA A 68 6.74 3.42 -4.40
N SER A 69 7.90 2.76 -4.25
CA SER A 69 8.76 2.89 -3.05
C SER A 69 9.36 4.29 -2.84
N LEU A 70 9.37 5.13 -3.88
CA LEU A 70 9.84 6.52 -3.80
C LEU A 70 8.70 7.53 -3.65
N MET A 71 7.45 7.05 -3.61
CA MET A 71 6.26 7.89 -3.53
C MET A 71 5.68 7.83 -2.14
N GLY A 72 5.85 8.89 -1.35
CA GLY A 72 5.09 9.10 -0.12
C GLY A 72 3.75 9.79 -0.41
N MET A 73 2.74 9.54 0.42
CA MET A 73 1.51 10.33 0.41
C MET A 73 1.80 11.69 1.06
N THR A 74 1.57 12.79 0.34
CA THR A 74 1.73 14.15 0.90
C THR A 74 0.74 14.37 2.04
N SER A 75 1.15 15.11 3.07
CA SER A 75 0.29 15.53 4.19
C SER A 75 -0.76 16.55 3.77
#